data_AF-A0A524N070-F1
#
_entry.id   AF-A0A524N070-F1
#
_cell.length_a   1.000
_cell.length_b   1.000
_cell.length_c   1.000
_cell.angle_alpha   90.00
_cell.angle_beta   90.00
_cell.angle_gamma   90.00
#
_symmetry.space_group_name_H-M   'P 1'
#
loop_
_entity.id
_entity.type
_entity.pdbx_description
1 polymer ?
#
loop_
_entity_poly.entity_id
_entity_poly.type
_entity_poly.pdbx_seq_one_letter_code
_entity_poly.pdbx_strand_id
1 'polypeptide(L)'
;MNKTAIIHARVEPRTKSKAEGVLKKLGMSPTEAIRLFYRQICLRGGLPFAVLVPNEMTEQTLEKSKRGEGIQSFDSLDGMFETWEK
;
A
#
# COMPACT_ATOMS: atom_id res chain seq x y z
N MET A 1 14.47 23.42 20.35
CA MET A 1 14.25 22.20 19.54
C MET A 1 14.01 22.62 18.11
N ASN A 2 14.84 22.17 17.16
CA ASN A 2 14.62 22.47 15.74
C ASN A 2 13.30 21.84 15.29
N LYS A 3 12.32 22.68 14.95
CA LYS A 3 10.95 22.28 14.59
C LYS A 3 10.84 21.69 13.16
N THR A 4 11.96 21.45 12.49
CA THR A 4 12.01 21.11 11.07
C THR A 4 13.15 20.15 10.77
N ALA A 5 12.87 19.13 9.95
CA ALA A 5 13.85 18.23 9.36
C ALA A 5 13.81 18.37 7.83
N ILE A 6 14.95 18.19 7.16
CA ILE A 6 15.08 18.28 5.70
C ILE A 6 15.05 16.88 5.11
N ILE A 7 14.32 16.71 4.00
CA ILE A 7 14.25 15.46 3.24
C ILE A 7 15.02 15.65 1.93
N HIS A 8 16.07 14.84 1.72
CA HIS A 8 16.83 14.79 0.47
C HIS A 8 16.68 13.41 -0.17
N ALA A 9 16.20 13.36 -1.41
CA ALA A 9 16.06 12.14 -2.19
C ALA A 9 16.49 12.38 -3.65
N ARG A 10 17.23 11.44 -4.23
CA ARG A 10 17.54 11.44 -5.67
C ARG A 10 16.37 10.81 -6.43
N VAL A 11 16.03 11.41 -7.56
CA VAL A 11 14.97 10.93 -8.46
C VAL A 11 15.44 11.10 -9.90
N GLU A 12 15.05 10.18 -10.76
CA GLU A 12 15.31 10.29 -12.19
C GLU A 12 14.67 11.57 -12.76
N PRO A 13 15.37 12.37 -13.60
CA PRO A 13 14.85 13.62 -14.13
C PRO A 13 13.50 13.47 -14.87
N ARG A 14 13.32 12.40 -15.64
CA ARG A 14 12.05 12.14 -16.36
C ARG A 14 10.90 11.91 -15.39
N THR A 15 11.12 11.11 -14.36
CA THR A 15 10.15 10.82 -13.31
C THR A 15 9.78 12.11 -12.56
N LYS A 16 10.77 12.94 -12.21
CA LYS A 16 10.55 14.26 -11.59
C LYS A 16 9.62 15.14 -12.43
N SER A 17 9.96 15.36 -13.70
CA SER A 17 9.19 16.25 -14.58
C SER A 17 7.75 15.77 -14.78
N LYS A 18 7.54 14.45 -14.90
CA LYS A 18 6.19 13.88 -14.99
C LYS A 18 5.38 14.11 -13.72
N ALA A 19 5.97 13.82 -12.55
CA ALA A 19 5.30 14.00 -11.27
C ALA A 19 4.93 15.47 -11.03
N GLU A 20 5.86 16.40 -11.28
CA GLU A 20 5.61 17.84 -11.16
C GLU A 20 4.50 18.33 -12.10
N GLY A 21 4.42 17.78 -13.32
CA GLY A 21 3.32 18.06 -14.25
C GLY A 21 1.95 17.62 -13.71
N VAL A 22 1.87 16.47 -13.03
CA VAL A 22 0.64 16.00 -12.39
C VAL A 22 0.28 16.87 -11.19
N LEU A 23 1.25 17.15 -10.31
CA LEU A 23 1.05 17.99 -9.12
C LEU A 23 0.59 19.41 -9.49
N LYS A 24 1.15 19.99 -10.57
CA LYS A 24 0.72 21.29 -11.09
C LYS A 24 -0.76 21.29 -11.50
N LYS A 25 -1.25 20.23 -12.14
CA LYS A 25 -2.68 20.10 -12.51
C LYS A 25 -3.58 20.00 -11.28
N LEU A 26 -3.05 19.46 -10.17
CA LEU A 26 -3.73 19.37 -8.88
C LEU A 26 -3.57 20.64 -8.02
N GLY A 27 -2.84 21.67 -8.50
CA GLY A 27 -2.58 22.90 -7.74
C GLY A 27 -1.68 22.68 -6.52
N MET A 28 -0.82 21.66 -6.54
CA MET A 28 -0.01 21.23 -5.40
C MET A 28 1.49 21.38 -5.70
N SER A 29 2.27 21.82 -4.71
CA SER A 29 3.72 21.82 -4.78
C SER A 29 4.32 20.44 -4.46
N PRO A 30 5.52 20.10 -4.97
CA PRO A 30 6.22 18.87 -4.60
C PRO A 30 6.44 18.72 -3.09
N THR A 31 6.72 19.83 -2.40
CA THR A 31 6.92 19.84 -0.94
C THR A 31 5.63 19.53 -0.18
N GLU A 32 4.47 19.96 -0.67
CA GLU A 32 3.17 19.58 -0.08
C GLU A 32 2.87 18.09 -0.30
N ALA A 33 3.11 17.58 -1.51
CA ALA A 33 2.93 16.16 -1.81
C ALA A 33 3.80 15.27 -0.90
N ILE A 34 5.08 15.61 -0.71
CA ILE A 34 5.98 14.86 0.19
C ILE A 34 5.47 14.94 1.63
N ARG A 35 5.07 16.12 2.12
CA ARG A 35 4.50 16.26 3.48
C ARG A 35 3.24 15.43 3.67
N LEU A 36 2.33 15.42 2.68
CA LEU A 36 1.12 14.61 2.69
C LEU A 36 1.42 13.12 2.71
N PHE A 37 2.40 12.66 1.92
CA PHE A 37 2.84 11.28 1.90
C PHE A 37 3.28 10.81 3.30
N TYR A 38 4.15 11.55 3.98
CA TYR A 38 4.57 11.23 5.35
C TYR A 38 3.39 11.25 6.33
N ARG A 39 2.47 12.23 6.20
CA ARG A 39 1.29 12.28 7.06
C ARG A 39 0.39 11.06 6.88
N GLN A 40 0.24 10.57 5.64
CA GLN A 40 -0.53 9.36 5.37
C GLN A 40 0.14 8.11 5.94
N ILE A 41 1.47 8.01 5.90
CA ILE A 41 2.20 6.92 6.55
C ILE A 41 1.90 6.90 8.06
N CYS A 42 2.06 8.04 8.72
CA CYS A 42 1.78 8.15 10.15
C CYS A 42 0.32 7.82 10.50
N LEU A 43 -0.63 8.25 9.65
CA LEU A 43 -2.06 8.03 9.89
C LEU A 43 -2.47 6.56 9.69
N ARG A 44 -1.89 5.87 8.70
CA ARG A 44 -2.29 4.50 8.31
C ARG A 44 -1.45 3.41 8.97
N GLY A 45 -0.28 3.76 9.53
CA GLY A 45 0.69 2.77 10.02
C GLY A 45 1.32 1.95 8.89
N GLY A 46 1.31 2.46 7.65
CA GLY A 46 1.77 1.74 6.47
C GLY A 46 1.81 2.63 5.23
N LEU A 47 2.21 2.06 4.09
CA LEU A 47 2.29 2.83 2.85
C LEU A 47 0.88 3.25 2.36
N PRO A 48 0.72 4.47 1.83
CA PRO A 48 -0.57 5.01 1.43
C PRO A 48 -1.03 4.55 0.04
N PHE A 49 -0.48 3.43 -0.42
CA PHE A 49 -0.81 2.75 -1.66
C PHE A 49 -0.61 1.25 -1.44
N ALA A 50 -1.29 0.43 -2.22
CA ALA A 50 -1.18 -1.01 -2.11
C ALA A 50 0.23 -1.47 -2.50
N VAL A 51 0.91 -2.16 -1.58
CA VAL A 51 2.21 -2.78 -1.84
C VAL A 51 1.96 -4.27 -2.04
N LEU A 52 1.52 -4.61 -3.24
CA LEU A 52 1.18 -5.98 -3.60
C LEU A 52 2.40 -6.63 -4.27
N VAL A 53 3.42 -6.93 -3.48
CA VAL A 53 4.36 -7.99 -3.85
C VAL A 53 4.06 -9.15 -2.90
N PRO A 54 3.16 -10.07 -3.29
CA PRO A 54 2.93 -11.24 -2.48
C PRO A 54 4.26 -11.96 -2.29
N ASN A 55 4.55 -12.40 -1.07
CA ASN A 55 5.65 -13.34 -0.87
C ASN A 55 5.31 -14.66 -1.58
N GLU A 56 6.30 -15.54 -1.77
CA GLU A 56 6.12 -16.80 -2.50
C GLU A 56 4.94 -17.62 -1.94
N MET A 57 4.78 -17.66 -0.61
CA MET A 57 3.67 -18.37 0.03
C MET A 57 2.31 -17.75 -0.31
N THR A 58 2.18 -16.42 -0.24
CA THR A 58 0.95 -15.69 -0.59
C THR A 58 0.64 -15.86 -2.07
N GLU A 59 1.64 -15.78 -2.94
CA GLU A 59 1.48 -15.97 -4.38
C GLU A 59 0.96 -17.38 -4.70
N GLN A 60 1.63 -18.41 -4.18
CA GLN A 60 1.22 -19.81 -4.37
C GLN A 60 -0.19 -20.07 -3.81
N THR A 61 -0.51 -19.51 -2.64
CA THR A 61 -1.84 -19.66 -2.01
C THR A 61 -2.93 -19.02 -2.84
N LEU A 62 -2.71 -17.80 -3.35
CA LEU A 62 -3.65 -17.11 -4.23
C LEU A 62 -3.84 -17.85 -5.55
N GLU A 63 -2.79 -18.41 -6.13
CA GLU A 63 -2.88 -19.21 -7.36
C GLU A 63 -3.62 -20.54 -7.16
N LYS A 64 -3.38 -21.25 -6.05
CA LYS A 64 -4.15 -22.45 -5.68
C LYS A 64 -5.62 -22.14 -5.50
N SER A 65 -5.94 -21.07 -4.76
CA SER A 65 -7.31 -20.62 -4.55
C SER A 65 -8.02 -20.30 -5.87
N LYS A 66 -7.38 -19.58 -6.81
CA LYS A 66 -7.97 -19.33 -8.14
C LYS A 66 -8.33 -20.60 -8.92
N ARG A 67 -7.65 -21.72 -8.66
CA ARG A 67 -7.93 -23.03 -9.27
C ARG A 67 -8.93 -23.87 -8.48
N GLY A 68 -9.48 -23.36 -7.37
CA GLY A 68 -10.35 -24.10 -6.48
C GLY A 68 -9.63 -25.04 -5.52
N GLU A 69 -8.29 -24.99 -5.47
CA GLU A 69 -7.49 -25.83 -4.57
C GLU A 69 -7.36 -25.16 -3.20
N GLY A 70 -7.56 -25.94 -2.13
CA GLY A 70 -7.46 -25.43 -0.76
C GLY A 70 -8.54 -24.44 -0.35
N ILE A 71 -9.68 -24.42 -1.07
CA ILE A 71 -10.87 -23.63 -0.71
C ILE A 71 -11.82 -24.50 0.12
N GLN A 72 -12.34 -23.93 1.20
CA GLN A 72 -13.45 -24.49 1.97
C GLN A 72 -14.69 -23.59 1.80
N SER A 73 -15.86 -24.21 1.69
CA SER A 73 -17.16 -23.51 1.64
C SER A 73 -17.97 -23.88 2.87
N PHE A 74 -18.71 -22.93 3.41
CA PHE A 74 -19.52 -23.10 4.61
C PHE A 74 -20.92 -22.57 4.37
N ASP A 75 -21.92 -23.25 4.93
CA ASP A 75 -23.33 -22.86 4.80
C ASP A 75 -23.74 -21.73 5.77
N SER A 76 -22.89 -21.41 6.74
CA SER A 76 -23.12 -20.34 7.72
C SER A 76 -21.80 -19.75 8.23
N LEU A 77 -21.86 -18.51 8.73
CA LEU A 77 -20.71 -17.87 9.39
C LEU A 77 -20.28 -18.61 10.66
N ASP A 78 -21.25 -19.13 11.43
CA ASP A 78 -20.97 -19.89 12.65
C ASP A 78 -20.18 -21.17 12.34
N GLY A 79 -20.59 -21.91 11.31
CA GLY A 79 -19.87 -23.10 10.84
C GLY A 79 -18.46 -22.80 10.33
N MET A 80 -18.24 -21.61 9.74
CA MET A 80 -16.88 -21.16 9.38
C MET A 80 -16.04 -20.89 10.63
N PHE A 81 -16.56 -20.15 11.60
CA PHE A 81 -15.84 -19.79 12.82
C PHE A 81 -15.49 -20.99 13.70
N GLU A 82 -16.30 -22.05 13.69
CA GLU A 82 -15.99 -23.30 14.39
C GLU A 82 -14.74 -24.01 13.83
N THR A 83 -14.43 -23.83 12.53
CA THR A 83 -13.24 -24.43 11.92
C THR A 83 -11.95 -23.64 12.11
N TRP A 84 -12.06 -22.39 12.51
CA TRP A 84 -10.91 -21.55 12.85
C TRP A 84 -10.60 -21.80 14.32
N GLU A 85 -9.61 -22.65 14.62
CA GLU A 85 -9.19 -22.89 16.00
C GLU A 85 -8.81 -21.59 16.74
N LYS A 86 -9.04 -21.60 18.07
CA LYS A 86 -8.60 -20.57 19.04
C LYS A 86 -7.08 -20.36 19.05
#